data_AF-A0A1G0XXA2-F1
#
_entry.id   AF-A0A1G0XXA2-F1
#
_cell.length_a   1.000
_cell.length_b   1.000
_cell.length_c   1.000
_cell.angle_alpha   90.00
_cell.angle_beta   90.00
_cell.angle_gamma   90.00
#
_symmetry.space_group_name_H-M   'P 1'
#
loop_
_entity.id
_entity.type
_entity.pdbx_description
1 polymer ?
#
loop_
_entity_poly.entity_id
_entity_poly.type
_entity_poly.pdbx_seq_one_letter_code
_entity_poly.pdbx_strand_id
1 'polypeptide(L)'
;MNKIRFFLLAAAFLVSFAVAGGDNAPQETKKEKALKVLKVSGAAQAYVEALLEGIRQAPLTPEDKELYCKFATAESLMEYFVPVYIEKYTEEELDAMINFYSTPVGQAIVKKSLPVVRELRKASMQWGMEISAKVNSEKARIAAEKDK
;
A
#
# COMPACT_ATOMS: atom_id res chain seq x y z
N MET A 1 -41.69 68.57 -5.71
CA MET A 1 -40.53 67.71 -6.03
C MET A 1 -40.12 66.94 -4.78
N ASN A 2 -40.25 65.61 -4.86
CA ASN A 2 -39.71 64.51 -4.04
C ASN A 2 -39.40 64.80 -2.54
N LYS A 3 -40.28 64.45 -1.58
CA LYS A 3 -40.63 63.13 -1.00
C LYS A 3 -39.61 62.60 0.04
N ILE A 4 -40.08 62.57 1.30
CA ILE A 4 -39.88 61.54 2.36
C ILE A 4 -38.47 61.54 3.01
N ARG A 5 -38.21 62.15 4.17
CA ARG A 5 -38.65 61.94 5.58
C ARG A 5 -38.31 60.58 6.22
N PHE A 6 -37.87 60.69 7.49
CA PHE A 6 -37.82 59.71 8.59
C PHE A 6 -36.66 58.71 8.54
N PHE A 7 -36.00 58.29 9.63
CA PHE A 7 -35.75 58.73 11.01
C PHE A 7 -34.91 57.58 11.62
N LEU A 8 -34.08 57.88 12.61
CA LEU A 8 -33.33 56.94 13.46
C LEU A 8 -34.19 55.79 14.02
N LEU A 9 -33.65 54.56 14.12
CA LEU A 9 -33.59 53.75 15.37
C LEU A 9 -33.00 52.34 15.15
N ALA A 10 -32.19 51.93 16.12
CA ALA A 10 -31.62 50.59 16.27
C ALA A 10 -32.62 49.58 16.84
N ALA A 11 -32.57 48.30 16.41
CA ALA A 11 -32.79 47.09 17.22
C ALA A 11 -32.63 45.81 16.35
N ALA A 12 -32.13 44.75 16.99
CA ALA A 12 -31.69 43.46 16.48
C ALA A 12 -32.75 42.62 15.72
N PHE A 13 -32.30 41.72 14.82
CA PHE A 13 -32.74 40.31 14.82
C PHE A 13 -31.91 39.40 13.90
N LEU A 14 -31.66 38.21 14.43
CA LEU A 14 -31.10 36.96 13.88
C LEU A 14 -31.26 36.70 12.37
N VAL A 15 -30.18 36.24 11.74
CA VAL A 15 -30.25 35.16 10.75
C VAL A 15 -29.11 34.18 10.97
N SER A 16 -29.39 33.10 11.70
CA SER A 16 -28.66 31.84 11.57
C SER A 16 -29.02 31.24 10.22
N PHE A 17 -28.08 31.20 9.27
CA PHE A 17 -28.22 30.30 8.13
C PHE A 17 -27.51 29.00 8.49
N ALA A 18 -28.28 28.04 9.00
CA ALA A 18 -27.87 26.65 9.00
C ALA A 18 -27.76 26.21 7.54
N VAL A 19 -26.53 26.03 7.05
CA VAL A 19 -26.28 25.28 5.82
C VAL A 19 -26.47 23.81 6.16
N ALA A 20 -27.73 23.38 6.23
CA ALA A 20 -28.12 21.98 6.16
C ALA A 20 -28.22 21.63 4.67
N GLY A 21 -27.09 21.32 4.08
CA GLY A 21 -26.96 21.01 2.65
C GLY A 21 -25.59 20.43 2.31
N GLY A 22 -25.15 19.44 3.09
CA GLY A 22 -24.02 18.60 2.72
C GLY A 22 -24.55 17.30 2.12
N ASP A 23 -24.00 16.90 0.98
CA ASP A 23 -24.33 15.68 0.23
C ASP A 23 -24.59 14.47 1.14
N ASN A 24 -25.81 13.92 1.09
CA ASN A 24 -26.16 12.66 1.74
C ASN A 24 -25.69 11.45 0.90
N ALA A 25 -24.44 11.47 0.46
CA ALA A 25 -23.77 10.23 0.06
C ALA A 25 -23.32 9.52 1.35
N PRO A 26 -23.49 8.20 1.50
CA PRO A 26 -22.95 7.48 2.64
C PRO A 26 -21.45 7.77 2.75
N GLN A 27 -21.03 8.44 3.83
CA GLN A 27 -19.62 8.67 4.09
C GLN A 27 -18.98 7.31 4.40
N GLU A 28 -17.98 6.94 3.61
CA GLU A 28 -17.25 5.70 3.84
C GLU A 28 -16.52 5.74 5.16
N THR A 29 -16.70 4.69 5.95
CA THR A 29 -15.98 4.51 7.20
C THR A 29 -14.49 4.32 6.95
N LYS A 30 -13.66 4.71 7.92
CA LYS A 30 -12.22 4.42 7.90
C LYS A 30 -11.89 2.94 7.60
N LYS A 31 -12.73 2.02 8.09
CA LYS A 31 -12.60 0.58 7.82
C LYS A 31 -12.82 0.24 6.34
N GLU A 32 -13.84 0.80 5.72
CA GLU A 32 -14.11 0.61 4.29
C GLU A 32 -12.99 1.19 3.43
N LYS A 33 -12.49 2.38 3.79
CA LYS A 33 -11.32 3.00 3.14
C LYS A 33 -10.08 2.11 3.26
N ALA A 34 -9.76 1.61 4.46
CA ALA A 34 -8.64 0.70 4.67
C ALA A 34 -8.76 -0.59 3.84
N LEU A 35 -9.96 -1.18 3.79
CA LEU A 35 -10.25 -2.34 2.94
C LEU A 35 -10.03 -2.02 1.46
N LYS A 36 -10.49 -0.85 0.99
CA LYS A 36 -10.29 -0.41 -0.39
C LYS A 36 -8.82 -0.23 -0.72
N VAL A 37 -8.05 0.46 0.13
CA VAL A 37 -6.60 0.61 -0.06
C VAL A 37 -5.93 -0.76 -0.27
N LEU A 38 -6.23 -1.73 0.60
CA LEU A 38 -5.66 -3.08 0.51
C LEU A 38 -6.04 -3.80 -0.80
N LYS A 39 -7.26 -3.59 -1.29
CA LYS A 39 -7.72 -4.13 -2.58
C LYS A 39 -7.03 -3.45 -3.77
N VAL A 40 -6.98 -2.13 -3.81
CA VAL A 40 -6.46 -1.38 -4.98
C VAL A 40 -4.95 -1.35 -5.05
N SER A 41 -4.26 -1.45 -3.91
CA SER A 41 -2.79 -1.52 -3.83
C SER A 41 -2.24 -2.91 -4.15
N GLY A 42 -3.07 -3.96 -4.08
CA GLY A 42 -2.63 -5.34 -4.26
C GLY A 42 -1.72 -5.86 -3.15
N ALA A 43 -1.60 -5.16 -2.01
CA ALA A 43 -0.67 -5.52 -0.94
C ALA A 43 -0.92 -6.93 -0.37
N ALA A 44 -2.19 -7.28 -0.12
CA ALA A 44 -2.54 -8.61 0.38
C ALA A 44 -2.27 -9.70 -0.66
N GLN A 45 -2.58 -9.44 -1.94
CA GLN A 45 -2.31 -10.35 -3.03
C GLN A 45 -0.81 -10.63 -3.15
N ALA A 46 0.03 -9.59 -3.10
CA ALA A 46 1.48 -9.72 -3.14
C ALA A 46 2.03 -10.55 -1.96
N TYR A 47 1.48 -10.36 -0.76
CA TYR A 47 1.87 -11.14 0.41
C TYR A 47 1.51 -12.63 0.25
N VAL A 48 0.28 -12.91 -0.18
CA VAL A 48 -0.18 -14.29 -0.42
C VAL A 48 0.65 -14.96 -1.50
N GLU A 49 0.96 -14.27 -2.59
CA GLU A 49 1.81 -14.82 -3.65
C GLU A 49 3.22 -15.16 -3.15
N ALA A 50 3.81 -14.30 -2.31
CA ALA A 50 5.11 -14.56 -1.70
C ALA A 50 5.07 -15.77 -0.75
N LEU A 51 4.02 -15.87 0.07
CA LEU A 51 3.79 -17.02 0.94
C LEU A 51 3.67 -18.31 0.12
N LEU A 52 2.80 -18.32 -0.90
CA LEU A 52 2.56 -19.50 -1.73
C LEU A 52 3.80 -19.90 -2.53
N GLU A 53 4.62 -18.95 -2.98
CA GLU A 53 5.91 -19.27 -3.58
C GLU A 53 6.84 -20.00 -2.60
N GLY A 54 6.90 -19.55 -1.35
CA GLY A 54 7.61 -20.27 -0.28
C GLY A 54 7.07 -21.69 -0.07
N ILE A 55 5.75 -21.86 -0.02
CA ILE A 55 5.09 -23.16 0.14
C ILE A 55 5.41 -24.10 -1.04
N ARG A 56 5.48 -23.60 -2.27
CA ARG A 56 5.85 -24.41 -3.44
C ARG A 56 7.24 -25.03 -3.27
N GLN A 57 8.20 -24.26 -2.74
CA GLN A 57 9.57 -24.70 -2.53
C GLN A 57 9.76 -25.50 -1.22
N ALA A 58 8.79 -25.49 -0.32
CA ALA A 58 8.86 -26.18 0.96
C ALA A 58 8.80 -27.72 0.79
N PRO A 59 9.43 -28.49 1.69
CA PRO A 59 9.39 -29.96 1.70
C PRO A 59 8.07 -30.47 2.31
N LEU A 60 6.94 -30.06 1.75
CA LEU A 60 5.58 -30.46 2.12
C LEU A 60 5.01 -31.48 1.13
N THR A 61 4.01 -32.25 1.56
CA THR A 61 3.27 -33.15 0.67
C THR A 61 2.47 -32.35 -0.37
N PRO A 62 2.12 -32.93 -1.54
CA PRO A 62 1.26 -32.27 -2.51
C PRO A 62 -0.09 -31.85 -1.94
N GLU A 63 -0.68 -32.68 -1.08
CA GLU A 63 -1.96 -32.42 -0.42
C GLU A 63 -1.87 -31.19 0.49
N ASP A 64 -0.84 -31.11 1.34
CA ASP A 64 -0.64 -29.93 2.21
C ASP A 64 -0.48 -28.66 1.38
N LYS A 65 0.29 -28.70 0.28
CA LYS A 65 0.48 -27.55 -0.62
C LYS A 65 -0.83 -27.08 -1.24
N GLU A 66 -1.72 -28.01 -1.59
CA GLU A 66 -3.06 -27.69 -2.10
C GLU A 66 -3.92 -27.02 -1.03
N LEU A 67 -3.87 -27.52 0.21
CA LEU A 67 -4.58 -26.90 1.34
C LEU A 67 -4.10 -25.46 1.59
N TYR A 68 -2.78 -25.21 1.53
CA TYR A 68 -2.26 -23.84 1.60
C TYR A 68 -2.79 -22.95 0.47
N CYS A 69 -2.77 -23.43 -0.78
CA CYS A 69 -3.33 -22.68 -1.92
C CYS A 69 -4.83 -22.37 -1.75
N LYS A 70 -5.57 -23.28 -1.10
CA LYS A 70 -7.00 -23.13 -0.86
C LYS A 70 -7.33 -22.11 0.23
N PHE A 71 -6.54 -22.05 1.31
CA PHE A 71 -6.88 -21.25 2.50
C PHE A 71 -6.12 -19.91 2.59
N ALA A 72 -4.92 -19.81 2.01
CA ALA A 72 -4.16 -18.58 1.97
C ALA A 72 -4.63 -17.71 0.79
N THR A 73 -5.70 -16.95 1.01
CA THR A 73 -6.27 -16.02 0.02
C THR A 73 -6.04 -14.58 0.46
N ALA A 74 -6.13 -13.64 -0.48
CA ALA A 74 -6.02 -12.23 -0.13
C ALA A 74 -7.16 -11.83 0.83
N GLU A 75 -8.35 -12.39 0.64
CA GLU A 75 -9.53 -12.17 1.48
C GLU A 75 -9.31 -12.65 2.91
N SER A 76 -8.74 -13.86 3.12
CA SER A 76 -8.48 -14.38 4.47
C SER A 76 -7.45 -13.54 5.21
N LEU A 77 -6.59 -12.82 4.49
CA LEU A 77 -5.60 -11.91 5.08
C LEU A 77 -6.18 -10.54 5.46
N MET A 78 -7.32 -10.13 4.88
CA MET A 78 -7.91 -8.81 5.12
C MET A 78 -8.30 -8.60 6.58
N GLU A 79 -8.76 -9.66 7.26
CA GLU A 79 -9.14 -9.61 8.68
C GLU A 79 -7.98 -9.16 9.58
N TYR A 80 -6.74 -9.44 9.17
CA TYR A 80 -5.53 -9.09 9.88
C TYR A 80 -4.95 -7.75 9.43
N PHE A 81 -5.02 -7.44 8.13
CA PHE A 81 -4.38 -6.24 7.57
C PHE A 81 -5.22 -4.98 7.78
N VAL A 82 -6.56 -5.07 7.71
CA VAL A 82 -7.45 -3.90 7.84
C VAL A 82 -7.25 -3.18 9.19
N PRO A 83 -7.21 -3.85 10.36
CA PRO A 83 -6.97 -3.17 11.64
C PRO A 83 -5.65 -2.40 11.67
N VAL A 84 -4.58 -2.94 11.07
CA VAL A 84 -3.27 -2.27 11.00
C VAL A 84 -3.39 -0.96 10.19
N TYR A 85 -4.09 -0.98 9.07
CA TYR A 85 -4.28 0.23 8.26
C TYR A 85 -5.15 1.27 8.97
N ILE A 86 -6.18 0.84 9.70
CA ILE A 86 -7.01 1.73 10.53
C ILE A 86 -6.18 2.39 11.64
N GLU A 87 -5.23 1.66 12.24
CA GLU A 87 -4.38 2.18 13.30
C GLU A 87 -3.29 3.13 12.77
N LYS A 88 -2.67 2.79 11.63
CA LYS A 88 -1.46 3.48 11.15
C LYS A 88 -1.69 4.67 10.23
N TYR A 89 -2.84 4.74 9.56
CA TYR A 89 -3.14 5.81 8.60
C TYR A 89 -4.33 6.64 9.05
N THR A 90 -4.32 7.92 8.73
CA THR A 90 -5.48 8.82 8.82
C THR A 90 -6.49 8.52 7.70
N GLU A 91 -7.72 9.04 7.81
CA GLU A 91 -8.70 8.86 6.73
C GLU A 91 -8.26 9.54 5.44
N GLU A 92 -7.65 10.71 5.56
CA GLU A 92 -7.16 11.52 4.45
C GLU A 92 -6.03 10.81 3.70
N GLU A 93 -5.12 10.14 4.41
CA GLU A 93 -4.06 9.32 3.80
C GLU A 93 -4.63 8.10 3.09
N LEU A 94 -5.64 7.44 3.67
CA LEU A 94 -6.31 6.31 3.02
C LEU A 94 -7.02 6.77 1.74
N ASP A 95 -7.69 7.91 1.75
CA ASP A 95 -8.31 8.51 0.56
C ASP A 95 -7.27 8.85 -0.50
N ALA A 96 -6.14 9.46 -0.12
CA ALA A 96 -5.05 9.76 -1.03
C ALA A 96 -4.44 8.49 -1.65
N MET A 97 -4.28 7.42 -0.86
CA MET A 97 -3.84 6.12 -1.35
C MET A 97 -4.84 5.52 -2.36
N ILE A 98 -6.14 5.53 -2.06
CA ILE A 98 -7.18 5.03 -2.97
C ILE A 98 -7.11 5.79 -4.29
N ASN A 99 -7.04 7.13 -4.22
CA ASN A 99 -6.96 7.98 -5.40
C ASN A 99 -5.71 7.69 -6.24
N PHE A 100 -4.55 7.60 -5.61
CA PHE A 100 -3.29 7.31 -6.29
C PHE A 100 -3.32 5.94 -6.97
N TYR A 101 -3.67 4.88 -6.23
CA TYR A 101 -3.70 3.53 -6.79
C TYR A 101 -4.78 3.38 -7.87
N SER A 102 -5.81 4.22 -7.90
CA SER A 102 -6.82 4.22 -8.97
C SER A 102 -6.33 4.86 -10.28
N THR A 103 -5.18 5.54 -10.28
CA THR A 103 -4.59 6.12 -11.49
C THR A 103 -3.94 5.04 -12.39
N PRO A 104 -3.75 5.31 -13.71
CA PRO A 104 -3.01 4.42 -14.59
C PRO A 104 -1.59 4.12 -14.10
N VAL A 105 -0.90 5.11 -13.52
CA VAL A 105 0.45 4.92 -12.98
C VAL A 105 0.44 4.10 -11.70
N GLY A 106 -0.51 4.34 -10.79
CA GLY A 106 -0.70 3.54 -9.57
C GLY A 106 -0.96 2.07 -9.91
N GLN A 107 -1.90 1.80 -10.82
CA GLN A 107 -2.16 0.44 -11.30
C GLN A 107 -0.95 -0.19 -12.01
N ALA A 108 -0.17 0.59 -12.76
CA ALA A 108 1.05 0.11 -13.38
C ALA A 108 2.10 -0.30 -12.33
N ILE A 109 2.25 0.45 -11.24
CA ILE A 109 3.13 0.10 -10.12
C ILE A 109 2.70 -1.22 -9.50
N VAL A 110 1.42 -1.38 -9.16
CA VAL A 110 0.88 -2.62 -8.58
C VAL A 110 1.21 -3.82 -9.46
N LYS A 111 0.88 -3.75 -10.76
CA LYS A 111 1.10 -4.84 -11.73
C LYS A 111 2.58 -5.16 -11.96
N LYS A 112 3.45 -4.15 -11.90
CA LYS A 112 4.89 -4.32 -12.18
C LYS A 112 5.72 -4.62 -10.94
N SER A 113 5.21 -4.36 -9.73
CA SER A 113 5.93 -4.49 -8.46
C SER A 113 6.58 -5.87 -8.30
N LEU A 114 5.80 -6.95 -8.41
CA LEU A 114 6.31 -8.32 -8.27
C LEU A 114 7.31 -8.71 -9.38
N PRO A 115 7.03 -8.51 -10.69
CA PRO A 115 8.04 -8.70 -11.74
C PRO A 115 9.35 -7.96 -11.47
N VAL A 116 9.27 -6.68 -11.08
CA VAL A 116 10.46 -5.87 -10.77
C VAL A 116 11.24 -6.46 -9.60
N VAL A 117 10.58 -6.83 -8.50
CA VAL A 117 11.26 -7.48 -7.36
C VAL A 117 11.93 -8.79 -7.77
N ARG A 118 11.31 -9.59 -8.64
CA ARG A 118 11.92 -10.83 -9.15
C ARG A 118 13.18 -10.57 -9.97
N GLU A 119 13.16 -9.58 -10.85
CA GLU A 119 14.33 -9.20 -11.66
C GLU A 119 15.44 -8.58 -10.80
N LEU A 120 15.09 -7.71 -9.84
CA LEU A 120 16.04 -7.15 -8.88
C LEU A 120 16.75 -8.24 -8.09
N ARG A 121 16.05 -9.29 -7.65
CA ARG A 121 16.69 -10.41 -6.96
C ARG A 121 17.72 -11.13 -7.82
N LYS A 122 17.45 -11.35 -9.12
CA LYS A 122 18.43 -11.96 -10.04
C LYS A 122 19.66 -11.06 -10.20
N ALA A 123 19.45 -9.76 -10.40
CA ALA A 123 20.52 -8.78 -10.51
C ALA A 123 21.39 -8.75 -9.24
N SER A 124 20.75 -8.77 -8.05
CA SER A 124 21.46 -8.81 -6.76
C SER A 124 22.27 -10.10 -6.57
N MET A 125 21.76 -11.25 -7.02
CA MET A 125 22.52 -12.50 -7.00
C MET A 125 23.77 -12.42 -7.89
N GLN A 126 23.64 -11.89 -9.11
CA GLN A 126 24.77 -11.68 -10.01
C GLN A 126 25.82 -10.76 -9.37
N TRP A 127 25.40 -9.61 -8.88
CA TRP A 127 26.27 -8.67 -8.19
C TRP A 127 27.00 -9.33 -7.01
N GLY A 128 26.30 -10.13 -6.18
CA GLY A 128 26.91 -10.85 -5.06
C GLY A 128 27.98 -11.87 -5.48
N MET A 129 27.78 -12.58 -6.60
CA MET A 129 28.79 -13.48 -7.17
C MET A 129 30.03 -12.71 -7.64
N GLU A 130 29.85 -11.58 -8.31
CA GLU A 130 30.95 -10.73 -8.79
C GLU A 130 31.79 -10.18 -7.62
N ILE A 131 31.14 -9.74 -6.54
CA ILE A 131 31.84 -9.30 -5.32
C ILE A 131 32.61 -10.46 -4.68
N SER A 132 32.00 -11.65 -4.58
CA SER A 132 32.66 -12.82 -4.01
C SER A 132 33.91 -13.23 -4.80
N ALA A 133 33.83 -13.18 -6.13
CA ALA A 133 34.98 -13.45 -7.01
C ALA A 133 36.13 -12.45 -6.78
N LYS A 134 35.81 -11.15 -6.68
CA LYS A 134 36.80 -10.10 -6.37
C LYS A 134 37.47 -10.33 -5.02
N VAL A 135 36.70 -10.65 -3.99
CA VAL A 135 37.23 -10.95 -2.65
C VAL A 135 38.17 -12.15 -2.67
N ASN A 136 37.80 -13.23 -3.37
CA ASN A 136 38.64 -14.43 -3.46
C ASN A 136 39.94 -14.15 -4.22
N SER A 137 39.88 -13.39 -5.32
CA SER A 137 41.06 -12.96 -6.06
C SER A 137 42.01 -12.14 -5.19
N GLU A 138 41.48 -11.21 -4.39
CA GLU A 138 42.28 -10.34 -3.53
C GLU A 138 42.92 -11.13 -2.38
N LYS A 139 42.18 -12.07 -1.77
CA LYS A 139 42.73 -12.98 -0.76
C LYS A 139 43.93 -13.78 -1.29
N ALA A 140 43.83 -14.29 -2.53
CA ALA A 140 44.92 -15.02 -3.17
C ALA A 140 46.16 -14.13 -3.39
N ARG A 141 45.97 -12.88 -3.83
CA ARG A 141 47.05 -11.91 -3.99
C ARG A 141 47.78 -11.64 -2.66
N ILE A 142 47.03 -11.38 -1.60
CA ILE A 142 47.60 -11.12 -0.26
C ILE A 142 48.38 -12.32 0.26
N ALA A 143 47.91 -13.55 0.05
CA ALA A 143 48.63 -14.75 0.47
C ALA A 143 49.97 -14.90 -0.25
N ALA A 144 49.99 -14.71 -1.58
CA ALA A 144 51.22 -14.80 -2.39
C ALA A 144 52.28 -13.73 -2.05
N GLU A 145 51.86 -12.59 -1.48
CA GLU A 145 52.77 -11.54 -1.02
C GLU A 145 53.38 -11.84 0.36
N LYS A 146 52.71 -12.64 1.20
CA LYS A 146 53.22 -13.06 2.51
C LYS A 146 54.25 -14.18 2.45
N ASP A 147 54.22 -14.97 1.37
CA ASP A 147 55.12 -16.10 1.15
C ASP A 147 56.43 -15.69 0.43
N LYS A 148 56.63 -14.38 0.20
CA LYS A 148 57.86 -13.78 -0.35
C LYS A 148 58.66 -13.06 0.73
#